data_AF-A0A7D6VI34-F1
#
_entry.id   AF-A0A7D6VI34-F1
#
_cell.length_a   1.000
_cell.length_b   1.000
_cell.length_c   1.000
_cell.angle_alpha   90.00
_cell.angle_beta   90.00
_cell.angle_gamma   90.00
#
_symmetry.space_group_name_H-M   'P 1'
#
loop_
_entity.id
_entity.type
_entity.pdbx_description
1 polymer ?
#
loop_
_entity_poly.entity_id
_entity_poly.type
_entity_poly.pdbx_seq_one_letter_code
_entity_poly.pdbx_strand_id
1 'polypeptide(L)'
;MARMSRPESQARTRAELVRTARDLFVADGLANTSLARVADAAGYSKGAVYSNFRSKNELCLEVVELIHVEAMNGIDRLRGRNGTRVGRLGGVREWMRANVEATGRNRLDFELTLAAQEDPRLRDQLRANRSAIQDALAGLLAEIAGAEVSESFRDAAKTVFSLGMGLGVQRLADATIAPDPIMTLLPGLLAGAEGLKDVQSDPAHSSDIEKRSNRGSASGRGDESRAALLDAAVTVFRAKRFDEVSTTEIAQRAGVAIGLINYHFGGKRGLYLAAAEAVSGDFWDRLQSLRGPAVSRLIRGLDLYLDTAEEFEGSPLALSTRVPDVELRAIQQRQSDRLIDALMLEINGGAGTPLARTAVAGWLAFVEGTVTEWLRTRDLSRVQLRELLVASLFATGQAVLTLAPETPLSSRAISALLDRSQLPTETTEYDE
;
A
#
# COMPACT_ATOMS: atom_id res chain seq x y z
N MET A 1 53.76 -17.82 -5.43
CA MET A 1 52.30 -17.73 -5.65
C MET A 1 52.00 -18.31 -7.03
N ALA A 2 50.98 -19.17 -7.17
CA ALA A 2 50.59 -19.70 -8.47
C ALA A 2 50.04 -18.58 -9.37
N ARG A 3 50.36 -18.63 -10.67
CA ARG A 3 49.90 -17.64 -11.65
C ARG A 3 48.46 -17.97 -12.05
N MET A 4 47.51 -17.15 -11.63
CA MET A 4 46.08 -17.34 -11.92
C MET A 4 45.82 -17.56 -13.41
N SER A 5 44.90 -18.48 -13.73
CA SER A 5 44.47 -18.72 -15.10
C SER A 5 43.68 -17.53 -15.66
N ARG A 6 43.58 -17.45 -16.99
CA ARG A 6 42.85 -16.39 -17.68
C ARG A 6 41.35 -16.34 -17.28
N PRO A 7 40.63 -17.46 -17.14
CA PRO A 7 39.25 -17.46 -16.63
C PRO A 7 39.13 -16.96 -15.18
N GLU A 8 40.01 -17.41 -14.26
CA GLU A 8 39.98 -16.97 -12.85
C GLU A 8 40.25 -15.46 -12.72
N SER A 9 41.20 -14.94 -13.50
CA SER A 9 41.48 -13.51 -13.53
C SER A 9 40.29 -12.72 -14.07
N GLN A 10 39.60 -13.22 -15.09
CA GLN A 10 38.40 -12.58 -15.64
C GLN A 10 37.24 -12.61 -14.63
N ALA A 11 36.99 -13.75 -13.98
CA ALA A 11 35.96 -13.89 -12.95
C ALA A 11 36.20 -12.96 -11.75
N ARG A 12 37.45 -12.81 -11.30
CA ARG A 12 37.81 -11.83 -10.25
C ARG A 12 37.54 -10.39 -10.70
N THR A 13 37.98 -10.02 -11.90
CA THR A 13 37.69 -8.69 -12.47
C THR A 13 36.20 -8.44 -12.58
N ARG A 14 35.40 -9.43 -13.02
CA ARG A 14 33.94 -9.34 -13.05
C ARG A 14 33.36 -9.06 -11.66
N ALA A 15 33.74 -9.83 -10.65
CA ALA A 15 33.26 -9.67 -9.28
C ALA A 15 33.70 -8.34 -8.61
N GLU A 16 34.86 -7.79 -8.99
CA GLU A 16 35.28 -6.43 -8.61
C GLU A 16 34.39 -5.37 -9.25
N LEU A 17 34.15 -5.47 -10.56
CA LEU A 17 33.27 -4.56 -11.29
C LEU A 17 31.82 -4.56 -10.78
N VAL A 18 31.26 -5.74 -10.43
CA VAL A 18 29.91 -5.82 -9.82
C VAL A 18 29.87 -5.12 -8.46
N ARG A 19 30.89 -5.31 -7.60
CA ARG A 19 30.94 -4.63 -6.29
C ARG A 19 31.06 -3.10 -6.45
N THR A 20 31.97 -2.62 -7.30
CA THR A 20 32.10 -1.18 -7.57
C THR A 20 30.81 -0.60 -8.19
N ALA A 21 30.14 -1.34 -9.07
CA ALA A 21 28.85 -0.94 -9.62
C ALA A 21 27.76 -0.87 -8.54
N ARG A 22 27.70 -1.84 -7.61
CA ARG A 22 26.78 -1.82 -6.47
C ARG A 22 26.99 -0.59 -5.60
N ASP A 23 28.24 -0.26 -5.29
CA ASP A 23 28.59 0.92 -4.48
C ASP A 23 28.18 2.24 -5.17
N LEU A 24 28.50 2.39 -6.46
CA LEU A 24 28.10 3.55 -7.26
C LEU A 24 26.57 3.64 -7.45
N PHE A 25 25.87 2.52 -7.64
CA PHE A 25 24.41 2.52 -7.76
C PHE A 25 23.72 2.94 -6.45
N VAL A 26 24.24 2.53 -5.29
CA VAL A 26 23.74 2.97 -3.97
C VAL A 26 24.05 4.46 -3.73
N ALA A 27 25.26 4.91 -4.04
CA ALA A 27 25.71 6.28 -3.81
C ALA A 27 25.09 7.30 -4.79
N ASP A 28 25.20 7.06 -6.10
CA ASP A 28 24.87 8.01 -7.17
C ASP A 28 23.58 7.66 -7.91
N GLY A 29 23.19 6.40 -7.89
CA GLY A 29 22.00 5.87 -8.58
C GLY A 29 22.34 5.04 -9.80
N LEU A 30 21.34 4.28 -10.23
CA LEU A 30 21.37 3.57 -11.50
C LEU A 30 21.50 4.58 -12.65
N ALA A 31 20.69 5.64 -12.68
CA ALA A 31 20.70 6.62 -13.78
C ALA A 31 22.10 7.26 -13.98
N ASN A 32 22.71 7.78 -12.91
CA ASN A 32 23.96 8.56 -12.93
C ASN A 32 25.25 7.72 -13.03
N THR A 33 25.14 6.40 -13.13
CA THR A 33 26.28 5.49 -13.20
C THR A 33 26.41 4.87 -14.60
N SER A 34 27.52 5.14 -15.29
CA SER A 34 27.82 4.57 -16.61
C SER A 34 28.88 3.46 -16.52
N LEU A 35 28.93 2.56 -17.52
CA LEU A 35 29.98 1.52 -17.59
C LEU A 35 31.40 2.11 -17.58
N ALA A 36 31.57 3.31 -18.16
CA ALA A 36 32.82 4.05 -18.09
C ALA A 36 33.15 4.48 -16.64
N ARG A 37 32.18 5.06 -15.92
CA ARG A 37 32.34 5.45 -14.52
C ARG A 37 32.68 4.26 -13.62
N VAL A 38 32.06 3.10 -13.85
CA VAL A 38 32.38 1.85 -13.15
C VAL A 38 33.81 1.39 -13.46
N ALA A 39 34.26 1.46 -14.72
CA ALA A 39 35.63 1.14 -15.12
C ALA A 39 36.65 2.02 -14.37
N ASP A 40 36.44 3.33 -14.48
CA ASP A 40 37.35 4.36 -13.95
C ASP A 40 37.42 4.26 -12.40
N ALA A 41 36.29 4.04 -11.72
CA ALA A 41 36.23 3.86 -10.26
C ALA A 41 36.82 2.52 -9.77
N ALA A 42 36.76 1.46 -10.59
CA ALA A 42 37.34 0.16 -10.27
C ALA A 42 38.84 0.04 -10.64
N GLY A 43 39.44 1.09 -11.22
CA GLY A 43 40.82 1.07 -11.69
C GLY A 43 41.06 0.24 -12.96
N TYR A 44 40.00 -0.06 -13.71
CA TYR A 44 40.04 -0.87 -14.93
C TYR A 44 39.85 -0.02 -16.19
N SER A 45 40.38 -0.49 -17.33
CA SER A 45 40.12 0.18 -18.61
C SER A 45 38.66 -0.02 -19.06
N LYS A 46 38.11 0.93 -19.81
CA LYS A 46 36.76 0.80 -20.39
C LYS A 46 36.59 -0.51 -21.18
N GLY A 47 37.63 -0.92 -21.90
CA GLY A 47 37.66 -2.20 -22.62
C GLY A 47 37.58 -3.44 -21.73
N ALA A 48 38.05 -3.38 -20.48
CA ALA A 48 37.91 -4.47 -19.52
C ALA A 48 36.48 -4.58 -18.95
N VAL A 49 35.70 -3.48 -18.94
CA VAL A 49 34.27 -3.55 -18.61
C VAL A 49 33.46 -4.11 -19.78
N TYR A 50 33.69 -3.61 -21.00
CA TYR A 50 32.99 -4.10 -22.19
C TYR A 50 33.34 -5.55 -22.57
N SER A 51 34.48 -6.09 -22.14
CA SER A 51 34.83 -7.52 -22.32
C SER A 51 34.19 -8.44 -21.27
N ASN A 52 33.65 -7.88 -20.19
CA ASN A 52 32.86 -8.61 -19.21
C ASN A 52 31.36 -8.43 -19.45
N PHE A 53 30.87 -7.20 -19.57
CA PHE A 53 29.45 -6.88 -19.68
C PHE A 53 29.13 -6.26 -21.03
N ARG A 54 28.19 -6.86 -21.77
CA ARG A 54 27.72 -6.36 -23.07
C ARG A 54 26.89 -5.08 -22.93
N SER A 55 26.25 -4.89 -21.78
CA SER A 55 25.40 -3.72 -21.50
C SER A 55 25.37 -3.37 -20.02
N LYS A 56 24.87 -2.17 -19.71
CA LYS A 56 24.59 -1.74 -18.34
C LYS A 56 23.51 -2.61 -17.67
N ASN A 57 22.52 -3.10 -18.43
CA ASN A 57 21.50 -4.02 -17.91
C ASN A 57 22.11 -5.37 -17.50
N GLU A 58 23.08 -5.91 -18.25
CA GLU A 58 23.77 -7.15 -17.85
C GLU A 58 24.50 -6.98 -16.51
N LEU A 59 25.23 -5.87 -16.33
CA LEU A 59 25.85 -5.52 -15.05
C LEU A 59 24.81 -5.31 -13.95
N CYS A 60 23.66 -4.72 -14.27
CA CYS A 60 22.57 -4.47 -13.33
C CYS A 60 21.98 -5.76 -12.77
N LEU A 61 21.75 -6.78 -13.61
CA LEU A 61 21.26 -8.10 -13.18
C LEU A 61 22.23 -8.78 -12.19
N GLU A 62 23.55 -8.65 -12.39
CA GLU A 62 24.53 -9.18 -11.43
C GLU A 62 24.65 -8.35 -10.15
N VAL A 63 24.41 -7.04 -10.20
CA VAL A 63 24.30 -6.21 -8.98
C VAL A 63 23.05 -6.57 -8.18
N VAL A 64 21.91 -6.82 -8.84
CA VAL A 64 20.68 -7.30 -8.20
C VAL A 64 20.90 -8.67 -7.54
N GLU A 65 21.66 -9.55 -8.18
CA GLU A 65 22.04 -10.84 -7.60
C GLU A 65 22.93 -10.67 -6.36
N LEU A 66 23.96 -9.82 -6.44
CA LEU A 66 24.81 -9.51 -5.29
C LEU A 66 24.00 -8.93 -4.12
N ILE A 67 23.07 -8.01 -4.38
CA ILE A 67 22.20 -7.42 -3.35
C ILE A 67 21.30 -8.49 -2.71
N HIS A 68 20.74 -9.42 -3.49
CA HIS A 68 19.95 -10.54 -2.97
C HIS A 68 20.79 -11.46 -2.06
N VAL A 69 21.99 -11.83 -2.51
CA VAL A 69 22.93 -12.64 -1.71
C VAL A 69 23.33 -11.90 -0.42
N GLU A 70 23.58 -10.59 -0.46
CA GLU A 70 23.86 -9.78 0.75
C GLU A 70 22.67 -9.75 1.73
N ALA A 71 21.44 -9.68 1.23
CA ALA A 71 20.21 -9.70 2.03
C ALA A 71 19.97 -11.07 2.68
N MET A 72 20.12 -12.17 1.92
CA MET A 72 20.01 -13.54 2.42
C MET A 72 21.03 -13.83 3.53
N ASN A 73 22.30 -13.47 3.31
CA ASN A 73 23.35 -13.54 4.34
C ASN A 73 22.99 -12.70 5.60
N GLY A 74 22.17 -11.65 5.47
CA GLY A 74 21.60 -10.90 6.58
C GLY A 74 20.62 -11.73 7.42
N ILE A 75 19.70 -12.44 6.76
CA ILE A 75 18.72 -13.33 7.39
C ILE A 75 19.41 -14.52 8.06
N ASP A 76 20.41 -15.13 7.42
CA ASP A 76 21.17 -16.25 8.01
C ASP A 76 21.95 -15.84 9.26
N ARG A 77 22.50 -14.62 9.31
CA ARG A 77 23.08 -14.05 10.54
C ARG A 77 22.06 -13.85 11.65
N LEU A 78 20.78 -13.64 11.32
CA LEU A 78 19.70 -13.56 12.32
C LEU A 78 19.29 -14.96 12.81
N ARG A 79 19.22 -15.96 11.91
CA ARG A 79 19.00 -17.37 12.29
C ARG A 79 20.08 -17.84 13.26
N GLY A 80 21.35 -17.61 12.94
CA GLY A 80 22.50 -17.97 13.80
C GLY A 80 22.60 -17.24 15.15
N ARG A 81 21.71 -16.28 15.47
CA ARG A 81 21.69 -15.61 16.79
C ARG A 81 21.00 -16.48 17.85
N ASN A 82 21.79 -16.98 18.78
CA ASN A 82 21.32 -17.56 20.03
C ASN A 82 20.75 -16.48 20.97
N GLY A 83 19.69 -16.81 21.71
CA GLY A 83 19.08 -15.92 22.71
C GLY A 83 17.62 -16.24 22.97
N THR A 84 17.00 -15.51 23.88
CA THR A 84 15.54 -15.60 24.13
C THR A 84 14.74 -15.13 22.91
N ARG A 85 13.48 -15.58 22.77
CA ARG A 85 12.56 -15.12 21.71
C ARG A 85 12.52 -13.59 21.58
N VAL A 86 12.47 -12.88 22.72
CA VAL A 86 12.53 -11.41 22.80
C VAL A 86 13.86 -10.86 22.24
N GLY A 87 14.99 -11.46 22.59
CA GLY A 87 16.31 -11.06 22.07
C GLY A 87 16.46 -11.30 20.57
N ARG A 88 15.97 -12.44 20.06
CA ARG A 88 15.97 -12.74 18.61
C ARG A 88 15.09 -11.76 17.84
N LEU A 89 13.90 -11.43 18.34
CA LEU A 89 13.03 -10.39 17.75
C LEU A 89 13.66 -9.00 17.79
N GLY A 90 14.36 -8.63 18.88
CA GLY A 90 15.16 -7.41 18.93
C GLY A 90 16.24 -7.38 17.84
N GLY A 91 16.86 -8.53 17.56
CA GLY A 91 17.81 -8.69 16.46
C GLY A 91 17.20 -8.49 15.07
N VAL A 92 15.98 -9.02 14.83
CA VAL A 92 15.23 -8.79 13.57
C VAL A 92 14.86 -7.32 13.43
N ARG A 93 14.35 -6.70 14.49
CA ARG A 93 13.98 -5.29 14.55
C ARG A 93 15.14 -4.37 14.16
N GLU A 94 16.32 -4.61 14.71
CA GLU A 94 17.51 -3.81 14.42
C GLU A 94 17.97 -3.96 12.96
N TRP A 95 17.91 -5.18 12.42
CA TRP A 95 18.20 -5.42 11.01
C TRP A 95 17.18 -4.72 10.09
N MET A 96 15.89 -4.72 10.45
CA MET A 96 14.87 -3.96 9.71
C MET A 96 15.12 -2.45 9.75
N ARG A 97 15.43 -1.88 10.94
CA ARG A 97 15.79 -0.47 11.09
C ARG A 97 16.93 -0.08 10.15
N ALA A 98 18.03 -0.83 10.16
CA ALA A 98 19.20 -0.57 9.34
C ALA A 98 18.91 -0.60 7.82
N ASN A 99 17.91 -1.38 7.37
CA ASN A 99 17.47 -1.36 5.97
C ASN A 99 16.60 -0.12 5.66
N VAL A 100 15.63 0.19 6.53
CA VAL A 100 14.74 1.37 6.38
C VAL A 100 15.52 2.69 6.43
N GLU A 101 16.61 2.76 7.19
CA GLU A 101 17.49 3.92 7.28
C GLU A 101 18.51 4.02 6.13
N ALA A 102 18.73 2.95 5.36
CA ALA A 102 19.68 2.92 4.24
C ALA A 102 19.14 3.61 2.98
N THR A 103 19.01 4.94 3.02
CA THR A 103 18.46 5.79 1.95
C THR A 103 19.03 5.47 0.55
N GLY A 104 20.34 5.29 0.40
CA GLY A 104 20.95 4.91 -0.88
C GLY A 104 20.47 3.57 -1.43
N ARG A 105 20.22 2.57 -0.57
CA ARG A 105 19.65 1.28 -0.99
C ARG A 105 18.16 1.39 -1.32
N ASN A 106 17.39 2.13 -0.52
CA ASN A 106 15.96 2.30 -0.75
C ASN A 106 15.66 3.07 -2.05
N ARG A 107 16.50 4.06 -2.37
CA ARG A 107 16.46 4.74 -3.68
C ARG A 107 16.81 3.80 -4.82
N LEU A 108 17.85 2.98 -4.66
CA LEU A 108 18.24 2.02 -5.69
C LEU A 108 17.13 0.98 -5.96
N ASP A 109 16.48 0.43 -4.94
CA ASP A 109 15.36 -0.51 -5.14
C ASP A 109 14.16 0.15 -5.86
N PHE A 110 13.89 1.43 -5.58
CA PHE A 110 12.88 2.22 -6.30
C PHE A 110 13.28 2.44 -7.78
N GLU A 111 14.52 2.85 -8.05
CA GLU A 111 15.05 3.01 -9.42
C GLU A 111 15.04 1.68 -10.20
N LEU A 112 15.37 0.55 -9.56
CA LEU A 112 15.30 -0.79 -10.13
C LEU A 112 13.85 -1.24 -10.41
N THR A 113 12.93 -0.94 -9.49
CA THR A 113 11.49 -1.24 -9.66
C THR A 113 10.89 -0.49 -10.84
N LEU A 114 11.31 0.77 -11.07
CA LEU A 114 10.93 1.52 -12.27
C LEU A 114 11.55 0.92 -13.54
N ALA A 115 12.85 0.63 -13.54
CA ALA A 115 13.53 0.02 -14.69
C ALA A 115 12.95 -1.36 -15.10
N ALA A 116 12.43 -2.12 -14.14
CA ALA A 116 11.76 -3.39 -14.36
C ALA A 116 10.42 -3.27 -15.14
N GLN A 117 9.86 -2.07 -15.30
CA GLN A 117 8.72 -1.87 -16.21
C GLN A 117 9.14 -2.08 -17.68
N GLU A 118 10.38 -1.74 -18.04
CA GLU A 118 10.90 -1.81 -19.41
C GLU A 118 11.73 -3.08 -19.69
N ASP A 119 12.36 -3.68 -18.67
CA ASP A 119 13.17 -4.91 -18.80
C ASP A 119 12.49 -6.13 -18.10
N PRO A 120 11.92 -7.10 -18.86
CA PRO A 120 11.30 -8.29 -18.30
C PRO A 120 12.26 -9.18 -17.50
N ARG A 121 13.55 -9.25 -17.88
CA ARG A 121 14.53 -10.11 -17.17
C ARG A 121 14.81 -9.56 -15.79
N LEU A 122 14.95 -8.24 -15.67
CA LEU A 122 15.09 -7.55 -14.39
C LEU A 122 13.85 -7.74 -13.52
N ARG A 123 12.65 -7.64 -14.11
CA ARG A 123 11.37 -7.87 -13.42
C ARG A 123 11.26 -9.26 -12.82
N ASP A 124 11.60 -10.28 -13.59
CA ASP A 124 11.48 -11.67 -13.15
C ASP A 124 12.54 -12.01 -12.08
N GLN A 125 13.77 -11.48 -12.20
CA GLN A 125 14.79 -11.62 -11.16
C GLN A 125 14.41 -10.90 -9.87
N LEU A 126 13.92 -9.65 -9.93
CA LEU A 126 13.44 -8.93 -8.74
C LEU A 126 12.25 -9.64 -8.07
N ARG A 127 11.33 -10.23 -8.84
CA ARG A 127 10.23 -11.05 -8.31
C ARG A 127 10.75 -12.29 -7.58
N ALA A 128 11.64 -13.04 -8.21
CA ALA A 128 12.23 -14.25 -7.62
C ALA A 128 13.00 -13.92 -6.32
N ASN A 129 13.88 -12.92 -6.37
CA ASN A 129 14.73 -12.50 -5.25
C ASN A 129 13.88 -11.97 -4.08
N ARG A 130 12.77 -11.27 -4.35
CA ARG A 130 11.81 -10.83 -3.34
C ARG A 130 11.07 -11.99 -2.69
N SER A 131 10.59 -12.96 -3.48
CA SER A 131 9.93 -14.17 -2.95
C SER A 131 10.87 -14.95 -2.03
N ALA A 132 12.10 -15.21 -2.46
CA ALA A 132 13.10 -15.93 -1.68
C ALA A 132 13.43 -15.22 -0.34
N ILE A 133 13.53 -13.89 -0.34
CA ILE A 133 13.74 -13.09 0.88
C ILE A 133 12.53 -13.18 1.82
N GLN A 134 11.30 -13.10 1.29
CA GLN A 134 10.07 -13.20 2.07
C GLN A 134 9.92 -14.60 2.70
N ASP A 135 10.21 -15.66 1.94
CA ASP A 135 10.17 -17.05 2.44
C ASP A 135 11.25 -17.32 3.49
N ALA A 136 12.47 -16.79 3.30
CA ALA A 136 13.54 -16.90 4.28
C ALA A 136 13.21 -16.18 5.60
N LEU A 137 12.57 -15.01 5.50
CA LEU A 137 12.09 -14.23 6.64
C LEU A 137 10.90 -14.92 7.34
N ALA A 138 9.94 -15.48 6.60
CA ALA A 138 8.84 -16.27 7.15
C ALA A 138 9.38 -17.47 7.96
N GLY A 139 10.37 -18.18 7.41
CA GLY A 139 11.07 -19.25 8.11
C GLY A 139 11.74 -18.79 9.40
N LEU A 140 12.41 -17.64 9.39
CA LEU A 140 13.02 -17.06 10.60
C LEU A 140 11.97 -16.66 11.64
N LEU A 141 10.82 -16.10 11.24
CA LEU A 141 9.75 -15.72 12.16
C LEU A 141 9.09 -16.96 12.80
N ALA A 142 8.81 -18.01 12.03
CA ALA A 142 8.30 -19.27 12.54
C ALA A 142 9.29 -19.95 13.50
N GLU A 143 10.59 -19.96 13.17
CA GLU A 143 11.65 -20.50 14.02
C GLU A 143 11.79 -19.73 15.35
N ILE A 144 11.62 -18.39 15.32
CA ILE A 144 11.59 -17.55 16.53
C ILE A 144 10.31 -17.78 17.36
N ALA A 145 9.18 -18.05 16.71
CA ALA A 145 7.93 -18.42 17.37
C ALA A 145 7.99 -19.81 18.03
N GLY A 146 8.79 -20.72 17.48
CA GLY A 146 8.78 -22.14 17.85
C GLY A 146 7.71 -22.94 17.11
N ALA A 147 7.33 -22.49 15.92
CA ALA A 147 6.26 -23.04 15.09
C ALA A 147 6.78 -23.49 13.72
N GLU A 148 5.99 -24.31 13.01
CA GLU A 148 6.22 -24.62 11.60
C GLU A 148 5.81 -23.43 10.70
N VAL A 149 6.38 -23.37 9.50
CA VAL A 149 6.09 -22.28 8.54
C VAL A 149 4.70 -22.47 7.94
N SER A 150 3.76 -21.60 8.32
CA SER A 150 2.42 -21.48 7.76
C SER A 150 2.31 -20.32 6.77
N GLU A 151 1.19 -20.24 6.03
CA GLU A 151 0.91 -19.07 5.17
C GLU A 151 0.82 -17.79 6.00
N SER A 152 0.32 -17.84 7.24
CA SER A 152 0.26 -16.69 8.15
C SER A 152 1.65 -16.13 8.48
N PHE A 153 2.69 -16.97 8.58
CA PHE A 153 4.08 -16.50 8.70
C PHE A 153 4.62 -15.91 7.39
N ARG A 154 4.18 -16.41 6.23
CA ARG A 154 4.51 -15.80 4.93
C ARG A 154 3.84 -14.44 4.77
N ASP A 155 2.58 -14.30 5.15
CA ASP A 155 1.85 -13.03 5.13
C ASP A 155 2.45 -12.03 6.12
N ALA A 156 2.80 -12.45 7.33
CA ALA A 156 3.56 -11.61 8.25
C ALA A 156 4.88 -11.13 7.62
N ALA A 157 5.64 -12.01 6.95
CA ALA A 157 6.88 -11.63 6.26
C ALA A 157 6.64 -10.69 5.06
N LYS A 158 5.59 -10.93 4.25
CA LYS A 158 5.16 -10.04 3.16
C LYS A 158 4.79 -8.65 3.68
N THR A 159 4.02 -8.57 4.76
CA THR A 159 3.62 -7.31 5.43
C THR A 159 4.84 -6.57 5.98
N VAL A 160 5.71 -7.26 6.71
CA VAL A 160 6.96 -6.74 7.28
C VAL A 160 7.87 -6.18 6.19
N PHE A 161 8.03 -6.89 5.07
CA PHE A 161 8.83 -6.46 3.92
C PHE A 161 8.21 -5.23 3.24
N SER A 162 6.90 -5.26 2.95
CA SER A 162 6.19 -4.17 2.26
C SER A 162 6.15 -2.87 3.09
N LEU A 163 5.97 -2.97 4.41
CA LEU A 163 6.03 -1.82 5.31
C LEU A 163 7.44 -1.22 5.37
N GLY A 164 8.48 -2.06 5.50
CA GLY A 164 9.87 -1.62 5.49
C GLY A 164 10.23 -0.89 4.19
N MET A 165 9.87 -1.47 3.04
CA MET A 165 10.07 -0.86 1.72
C MET A 165 9.31 0.46 1.55
N GLY A 166 8.01 0.47 1.87
CA GLY A 166 7.18 1.66 1.72
C GLY A 166 7.63 2.83 2.61
N LEU A 167 8.13 2.53 3.82
CA LEU A 167 8.71 3.55 4.69
C LEU A 167 10.10 3.99 4.20
N GLY A 168 10.92 3.06 3.72
CA GLY A 168 12.23 3.37 3.13
C GLY A 168 12.12 4.35 1.96
N VAL A 169 11.08 4.23 1.13
CA VAL A 169 10.77 5.16 0.04
C VAL A 169 10.27 6.51 0.55
N GLN A 170 9.37 6.55 1.55
CA GLN A 170 8.92 7.80 2.16
C GLN A 170 10.09 8.59 2.78
N ARG A 171 11.04 7.89 3.40
CA ARG A 171 12.28 8.47 3.96
C ARG A 171 13.25 9.04 2.93
N LEU A 172 13.05 8.79 1.62
CA LEU A 172 13.76 9.49 0.56
C LEU A 172 13.25 10.93 0.36
N ALA A 173 11.97 11.18 0.63
CA ALA A 173 11.36 12.50 0.58
C ALA A 173 11.47 13.24 1.91
N ASP A 174 11.36 12.53 3.04
CA ASP A 174 11.49 13.09 4.39
C ASP A 174 12.24 12.14 5.33
N ALA A 175 13.52 12.44 5.56
CA ALA A 175 14.38 11.67 6.46
C ALA A 175 14.00 11.77 7.95
N THR A 176 13.06 12.64 8.34
CA THR A 176 12.60 12.78 9.73
C THR A 176 11.57 11.74 10.14
N ILE A 177 10.94 11.04 9.18
CA ILE A 177 9.92 10.01 9.46
C ILE A 177 10.55 8.82 10.21
N ALA A 178 10.35 8.73 11.52
CA ALA A 178 10.96 7.71 12.37
C ALA A 178 10.53 6.28 11.97
N PRO A 179 11.46 5.29 11.96
CA PRO A 179 11.14 3.91 11.62
C PRO A 179 10.50 3.10 12.76
N ASP A 180 10.58 3.59 13.99
CA ASP A 180 10.11 2.92 15.20
C ASP A 180 8.65 2.41 15.17
N PRO A 181 7.65 3.11 14.59
CA PRO A 181 6.28 2.61 14.58
C PRO A 181 6.14 1.22 13.93
N ILE A 182 6.73 0.99 12.76
CA ILE A 182 6.70 -0.32 12.08
C ILE A 182 7.45 -1.38 12.90
N MET A 183 8.55 -0.98 13.56
CA MET A 183 9.34 -1.85 14.43
C MET A 183 8.58 -2.35 15.67
N THR A 184 7.53 -1.63 16.10
CA THR A 184 6.66 -2.02 17.21
C THR A 184 5.52 -2.96 16.80
N LEU A 185 5.18 -3.07 15.51
CA LEU A 185 4.13 -3.97 15.01
C LEU A 185 4.59 -5.44 14.92
N LEU A 186 5.89 -5.70 14.82
CA LEU A 186 6.46 -7.03 14.60
C LEU A 186 5.98 -8.10 15.62
N PRO A 187 5.91 -7.84 16.95
CA PRO A 187 5.38 -8.81 17.91
C PRO A 187 3.88 -9.10 17.73
N GLY A 188 3.10 -8.09 17.32
CA GLY A 188 1.66 -8.25 17.07
C GLY A 188 1.38 -9.06 15.80
N LEU A 189 2.14 -8.81 14.73
CA LEU A 189 2.09 -9.63 13.51
C LEU A 189 2.50 -11.09 13.78
N LEU A 190 3.50 -11.31 14.64
CA LEU A 190 3.91 -12.65 15.05
C LEU A 190 2.82 -13.37 15.85
N ALA A 191 2.21 -12.70 16.83
CA ALA A 191 1.13 -13.27 17.63
C ALA A 191 -0.13 -13.56 16.78
N GLY A 192 -0.43 -12.71 15.80
CA GLY A 192 -1.50 -12.97 14.82
C GLY A 192 -1.20 -14.19 13.94
N ALA A 193 0.04 -14.37 13.51
CA ALA A 193 0.46 -15.52 12.70
C ALA A 193 0.41 -16.86 13.47
N GLU A 194 0.53 -16.83 14.80
CA GLU A 194 0.40 -18.02 15.67
C GLU A 194 -1.06 -18.45 15.90
N GLY A 195 -2.03 -17.55 15.74
CA GLY A 195 -3.42 -17.75 16.21
C GLY A 195 -4.41 -18.30 15.18
N LEU A 196 -4.02 -18.48 13.91
CA LEU A 196 -4.93 -18.83 12.82
C LEU A 196 -4.73 -20.29 12.37
N LYS A 197 -5.71 -21.16 12.67
CA LYS A 197 -5.86 -22.50 12.09
C LYS A 197 -7.28 -22.71 11.57
N ASP A 198 -7.35 -23.09 10.29
CA ASP A 198 -8.45 -23.74 9.55
C ASP A 198 -9.91 -23.38 9.87
N VAL A 199 -10.56 -22.68 8.93
CA VAL A 199 -12.01 -22.79 8.67
C VAL A 199 -12.25 -22.89 7.17
N GLN A 200 -13.02 -23.91 6.77
CA GLN A 200 -13.37 -24.24 5.38
C GLN A 200 -14.72 -23.61 5.00
N SER A 201 -14.91 -23.27 3.73
CA SER A 201 -16.02 -22.44 3.23
C SER A 201 -17.20 -23.23 2.66
N ASP A 202 -18.44 -22.73 2.85
CA ASP A 202 -19.53 -22.88 1.87
C ASP A 202 -20.55 -21.71 1.97
N PRO A 203 -21.36 -21.40 0.93
CA PRO A 203 -21.88 -20.04 0.72
C PRO A 203 -23.41 -19.82 0.78
N ALA A 204 -23.76 -18.53 0.68
CA ALA A 204 -24.95 -17.90 0.06
C ALA A 204 -26.06 -17.35 0.98
N HIS A 205 -26.38 -16.07 0.81
CA HIS A 205 -27.70 -15.63 0.27
C HIS A 205 -27.69 -14.16 -0.19
N SER A 206 -28.64 -13.81 -1.05
CA SER A 206 -28.85 -12.48 -1.66
C SER A 206 -30.31 -12.07 -1.54
N SER A 207 -30.59 -10.78 -1.29
CA SER A 207 -31.81 -10.10 -1.78
C SER A 207 -31.86 -8.58 -1.54
N ASP A 208 -32.00 -7.85 -2.65
CA ASP A 208 -32.82 -6.65 -2.93
C ASP A 208 -33.39 -5.75 -1.82
N ILE A 209 -33.18 -4.42 -1.95
CA ILE A 209 -34.20 -3.38 -1.68
C ILE A 209 -34.13 -2.26 -2.75
N GLU A 210 -35.30 -1.81 -3.22
CA GLU A 210 -35.49 -0.81 -4.28
C GLU A 210 -35.35 0.69 -3.87
N LYS A 211 -35.24 1.54 -4.91
CA LYS A 211 -35.17 3.00 -4.86
C LYS A 211 -36.49 3.67 -4.44
N ARG A 212 -36.38 4.86 -3.81
CA ARG A 212 -37.37 5.94 -3.93
C ARG A 212 -36.71 7.30 -4.07
N SER A 213 -37.32 8.18 -4.85
CA SER A 213 -36.92 9.57 -5.08
C SER A 213 -38.09 10.52 -4.79
N ASN A 214 -37.81 11.83 -4.61
CA ASN A 214 -38.32 12.93 -5.47
C ASN A 214 -38.56 14.28 -4.73
N ARG A 215 -37.81 15.33 -5.15
CA ARG A 215 -38.08 16.82 -5.16
C ARG A 215 -38.53 17.54 -3.86
N GLY A 216 -38.17 18.81 -3.61
CA GLY A 216 -37.44 19.87 -4.35
C GLY A 216 -37.36 21.13 -3.44
N SER A 217 -37.17 22.40 -3.84
CA SER A 217 -36.79 23.12 -5.09
C SER A 217 -36.62 24.64 -4.71
N ALA A 218 -36.10 25.61 -5.47
CA ALA A 218 -35.59 25.68 -6.84
C ALA A 218 -34.61 26.88 -7.03
N SER A 219 -33.46 26.66 -7.68
CA SER A 219 -32.65 27.67 -8.43
C SER A 219 -32.59 27.28 -9.92
N GLY A 220 -33.64 26.58 -10.36
CA GLY A 220 -33.57 25.52 -11.36
C GLY A 220 -33.60 25.98 -12.81
N ARG A 221 -32.42 26.29 -13.37
CA ARG A 221 -32.15 26.06 -14.80
C ARG A 221 -30.65 26.03 -15.11
N GLY A 222 -29.90 26.98 -14.55
CA GLY A 222 -28.43 26.96 -14.56
C GLY A 222 -27.90 25.80 -13.71
N ASP A 223 -28.40 25.66 -12.49
CA ASP A 223 -28.00 24.58 -11.58
C ASP A 223 -28.50 23.20 -12.04
N GLU A 224 -29.68 23.12 -12.68
CA GLU A 224 -30.18 21.88 -13.30
C GLU A 224 -29.30 21.44 -14.47
N SER A 225 -28.92 22.37 -15.36
CA SER A 225 -28.01 22.08 -16.49
C SER A 225 -26.61 21.69 -16.00
N ARG A 226 -26.13 22.34 -14.93
CA ARG A 226 -24.86 22.00 -14.28
C ARG A 226 -24.91 20.60 -13.65
N ALA A 227 -25.98 20.26 -12.93
CA ALA A 227 -26.17 18.95 -12.32
C ALA A 227 -26.31 17.84 -13.37
N ALA A 228 -27.07 18.05 -14.44
CA ALA A 228 -27.23 17.10 -15.53
C ALA A 228 -25.90 16.82 -16.27
N LEU A 229 -25.09 17.85 -16.51
CA LEU A 229 -23.74 17.69 -17.06
C LEU A 229 -22.81 16.92 -16.13
N LEU A 230 -22.95 17.11 -14.83
CA LEU A 230 -22.12 16.47 -13.81
C LEU A 230 -22.45 14.97 -13.67
N ASP A 231 -23.73 14.61 -13.59
CA ASP A 231 -24.22 13.22 -13.59
C ASP A 231 -23.82 12.46 -14.87
N ALA A 232 -24.01 13.10 -16.03
CA ALA A 232 -23.56 12.57 -17.31
C ALA A 232 -22.04 12.39 -17.37
N ALA A 233 -21.26 13.33 -16.80
CA ALA A 233 -19.81 13.25 -16.75
C ALA A 233 -19.33 12.11 -15.84
N VAL A 234 -19.87 11.98 -14.62
CA VAL A 234 -19.58 10.86 -13.71
C VAL A 234 -19.85 9.53 -14.40
N THR A 235 -21.00 9.40 -15.06
CA THR A 235 -21.37 8.17 -15.79
C THR A 235 -20.40 7.84 -16.93
N VAL A 236 -19.92 8.84 -17.67
CA VAL A 236 -19.01 8.62 -18.81
C VAL A 236 -17.56 8.38 -18.36
N PHE A 237 -17.05 9.13 -17.38
CA PHE A 237 -15.71 8.92 -16.81
C PHE A 237 -15.60 7.67 -15.93
N ARG A 238 -16.72 7.13 -15.44
CA ARG A 238 -16.77 5.79 -14.83
C ARG A 238 -16.35 4.69 -15.81
N ALA A 239 -16.75 4.79 -17.08
CA ALA A 239 -16.58 3.73 -18.07
C ALA A 239 -15.42 3.93 -19.07
N LYS A 240 -14.79 5.11 -19.10
CA LYS A 240 -13.79 5.49 -20.12
C LYS A 240 -12.63 6.27 -19.51
N ARG A 241 -11.45 6.12 -20.09
CA ARG A 241 -10.26 6.89 -19.71
C ARG A 241 -10.40 8.36 -20.12
N PHE A 242 -9.70 9.27 -19.43
CA PHE A 242 -9.87 10.71 -19.65
C PHE A 242 -9.69 11.10 -21.13
N ASP A 243 -8.72 10.53 -21.83
CA ASP A 243 -8.43 10.76 -23.25
C ASP A 243 -9.58 10.30 -24.17
N GLU A 244 -10.24 9.19 -23.87
CA GLU A 244 -11.31 8.56 -24.66
C GLU A 244 -12.66 9.30 -24.58
N VAL A 245 -12.86 10.15 -23.56
CA VAL A 245 -14.14 10.84 -23.31
C VAL A 245 -14.37 12.04 -24.23
N SER A 246 -15.53 12.12 -24.86
CA SER A 246 -15.95 13.27 -25.68
C SER A 246 -16.83 14.25 -24.89
N THR A 247 -16.57 15.56 -25.00
CA THR A 247 -17.47 16.59 -24.46
C THR A 247 -18.81 16.63 -25.18
N THR A 248 -18.84 16.27 -26.47
CA THR A 248 -20.08 16.12 -27.24
C THR A 248 -20.93 14.97 -26.70
N GLU A 249 -20.30 13.84 -26.36
CA GLU A 249 -20.97 12.68 -25.75
C GLU A 249 -21.60 13.05 -24.40
N ILE A 250 -20.86 13.74 -23.52
CA ILE A 250 -21.38 14.18 -22.22
C ILE A 250 -22.56 15.16 -22.40
N ALA A 251 -22.43 16.14 -23.29
CA ALA A 251 -23.49 17.13 -23.55
C ALA A 251 -24.77 16.47 -24.12
N GLN A 252 -24.62 15.53 -25.06
CA GLN A 252 -25.72 14.74 -25.59
C GLN A 252 -26.39 13.88 -24.50
N ARG A 253 -25.60 13.21 -23.66
CA ARG A 253 -26.11 12.39 -22.56
C ARG A 253 -26.87 13.21 -21.52
N ALA A 254 -26.39 14.41 -21.21
CA ALA A 254 -27.06 15.36 -20.33
C ALA A 254 -28.29 16.04 -20.95
N GLY A 255 -28.51 15.92 -22.27
CA GLY A 255 -29.59 16.58 -22.99
C GLY A 255 -29.43 18.10 -23.12
N VAL A 256 -28.21 18.64 -23.04
CA VAL A 256 -27.95 20.09 -23.03
C VAL A 256 -26.95 20.52 -24.12
N ALA A 257 -26.88 21.83 -24.38
CA ALA A 257 -25.95 22.41 -25.36
C ALA A 257 -24.49 22.29 -24.90
N ILE A 258 -23.60 21.82 -25.79
CA ILE A 258 -22.16 21.58 -25.51
C ILE A 258 -21.42 22.81 -24.95
N GLY A 259 -21.82 24.03 -25.33
CA GLY A 259 -21.24 25.27 -24.81
C GLY A 259 -21.37 25.45 -23.29
N LEU A 260 -22.36 24.80 -22.67
CA LEU A 260 -22.57 24.84 -21.22
C LEU A 260 -21.46 24.14 -20.43
N ILE A 261 -20.70 23.22 -21.05
CA ILE A 261 -19.52 22.61 -20.43
C ILE A 261 -18.42 23.65 -20.20
N ASN A 262 -18.17 24.51 -21.19
CA ASN A 262 -17.20 25.61 -21.05
C ASN A 262 -17.71 26.66 -20.06
N TYR A 263 -19.01 26.98 -20.10
CA TYR A 263 -19.63 27.97 -19.21
C TYR A 263 -19.61 27.57 -17.72
N HIS A 264 -19.99 26.34 -17.39
CA HIS A 264 -20.10 25.90 -15.99
C HIS A 264 -18.81 25.32 -15.41
N PHE A 265 -17.90 24.81 -16.24
CA PHE A 265 -16.75 24.02 -15.79
C PHE A 265 -15.42 24.39 -16.46
N GLY A 266 -15.36 25.42 -17.33
CA GLY A 266 -14.12 25.77 -18.03
C GLY A 266 -13.62 24.71 -19.01
N GLY A 267 -14.47 23.75 -19.40
CA GLY A 267 -14.15 22.70 -20.37
C GLY A 267 -13.99 21.29 -19.77
N LYS A 268 -13.52 20.36 -20.61
CA LYS A 268 -13.39 18.92 -20.28
C LYS A 268 -12.62 18.67 -18.97
N ARG A 269 -11.53 19.41 -18.73
CA ARG A 269 -10.67 19.27 -17.55
C ARG A 269 -11.39 19.63 -16.26
N GLY A 270 -12.03 20.81 -16.19
CA GLY A 270 -12.75 21.22 -14.99
C GLY A 270 -14.03 20.41 -14.75
N LEU A 271 -14.69 19.91 -15.82
CA LEU A 271 -15.82 19.00 -15.68
C LEU A 271 -15.40 17.64 -15.09
N TYR A 272 -14.24 17.13 -15.49
CA TYR A 272 -13.65 15.92 -14.93
C TYR A 272 -13.25 16.09 -13.45
N LEU A 273 -12.63 17.21 -13.08
CA LEU A 273 -12.33 17.52 -11.67
C LEU A 273 -13.62 17.66 -10.84
N ALA A 274 -14.63 18.36 -11.36
CA ALA A 274 -15.93 18.48 -10.70
C ALA A 274 -16.60 17.11 -10.53
N ALA A 275 -16.48 16.20 -11.51
CA ALA A 275 -17.00 14.83 -11.40
C ALA A 275 -16.31 14.03 -10.28
N ALA A 276 -14.98 14.18 -10.12
CA ALA A 276 -14.26 13.58 -8.99
C ALA A 276 -14.68 14.15 -7.64
N GLU A 277 -14.87 15.47 -7.54
CA GLU A 277 -15.40 16.13 -6.34
C GLU A 277 -16.84 15.68 -6.03
N ALA A 278 -17.65 15.41 -7.06
CA ALA A 278 -19.02 14.91 -6.90
C ALA A 278 -19.07 13.47 -6.37
N VAL A 279 -18.30 12.54 -6.94
CA VAL A 279 -18.19 11.15 -6.44
C VAL A 279 -17.70 11.13 -4.99
N SER A 280 -16.69 11.94 -4.70
CA SER A 280 -16.17 12.11 -3.34
C SER A 280 -17.20 12.70 -2.37
N GLY A 281 -18.04 13.63 -2.85
CA GLY A 281 -19.11 14.26 -2.08
C GLY A 281 -20.24 13.28 -1.75
N ASP A 282 -20.74 12.53 -2.73
CA ASP A 282 -21.78 11.50 -2.51
C ASP A 282 -21.32 10.45 -1.50
N PHE A 283 -20.09 9.94 -1.65
CA PHE A 283 -19.50 9.00 -0.70
C PHE A 283 -19.46 9.59 0.73
N TRP A 284 -19.03 10.84 0.87
CA TRP A 284 -18.96 11.53 2.15
C TRP A 284 -20.35 11.73 2.79
N ASP A 285 -21.33 12.20 2.02
CA ASP A 285 -22.70 12.43 2.50
C ASP A 285 -23.37 11.11 2.91
N ARG A 286 -23.19 10.04 2.13
CA ARG A 286 -23.63 8.67 2.47
C ARG A 286 -22.97 8.16 3.75
N LEU A 287 -21.67 8.36 3.91
CA LEU A 287 -20.94 7.99 5.14
C LEU A 287 -21.46 8.78 6.36
N GLN A 288 -21.66 10.09 6.23
CA GLN A 288 -22.23 10.93 7.28
C GLN A 288 -23.70 10.59 7.62
N SER A 289 -24.43 9.94 6.71
CA SER A 289 -25.81 9.50 6.95
C SER A 289 -25.92 8.29 7.89
N LEU A 290 -24.84 7.51 8.09
CA LEU A 290 -24.87 6.26 8.86
C LEU A 290 -25.24 6.48 10.34
N ARG A 291 -26.03 5.56 10.92
CA ARG A 291 -26.55 5.60 12.31
C ARG A 291 -26.39 4.23 13.00
N GLY A 292 -26.43 4.21 14.33
CA GLY A 292 -26.27 2.99 15.16
C GLY A 292 -24.94 2.97 15.94
N PRO A 293 -24.51 1.81 16.48
CA PRO A 293 -23.24 1.67 17.23
C PRO A 293 -21.99 1.99 16.41
N ALA A 294 -20.86 2.29 17.07
CA ALA A 294 -19.62 2.70 16.41
C ALA A 294 -19.08 1.63 15.44
N VAL A 295 -18.94 0.39 15.90
CA VAL A 295 -18.47 -0.75 15.08
C VAL A 295 -19.41 -0.99 13.90
N SER A 296 -20.72 -0.96 14.12
CA SER A 296 -21.70 -1.12 13.05
C SER A 296 -21.68 0.01 12.03
N ARG A 297 -21.21 1.22 12.38
CA ARG A 297 -20.98 2.32 11.41
C ARG A 297 -19.65 2.16 10.67
N LEU A 298 -18.59 1.69 11.33
CA LEU A 298 -17.32 1.33 10.69
C LEU A 298 -17.53 0.26 9.62
N ILE A 299 -18.18 -0.84 9.96
CA ILE A 299 -18.48 -1.97 9.04
C ILE A 299 -19.24 -1.45 7.81
N ARG A 300 -20.34 -0.71 8.00
CA ARG A 300 -21.12 -0.15 6.88
C ARG A 300 -20.40 0.95 6.09
N GLY A 301 -19.48 1.69 6.71
CA GLY A 301 -18.62 2.65 6.03
C GLY A 301 -17.56 1.96 5.16
N LEU A 302 -17.03 0.82 5.61
CA LEU A 302 -16.15 -0.04 4.81
C LEU A 302 -16.91 -0.72 3.68
N ASP A 303 -18.12 -1.25 3.93
CA ASP A 303 -18.96 -1.81 2.86
C ASP A 303 -19.30 -0.76 1.79
N LEU A 304 -19.63 0.47 2.20
CA LEU A 304 -19.83 1.61 1.29
C LEU A 304 -18.57 1.93 0.48
N TYR A 305 -17.39 1.93 1.10
CA TYR A 305 -16.13 2.17 0.40
C TYR A 305 -15.82 1.05 -0.61
N LEU A 306 -16.08 -0.21 -0.26
CA LEU A 306 -15.92 -1.36 -1.15
C LEU A 306 -16.90 -1.30 -2.33
N ASP A 307 -18.17 -0.91 -2.10
CA ASP A 307 -19.15 -0.68 -3.18
C ASP A 307 -18.63 0.36 -4.17
N THR A 308 -18.16 1.51 -3.68
CA THR A 308 -17.61 2.58 -4.55
C THR A 308 -16.31 2.15 -5.24
N ALA A 309 -15.46 1.36 -4.58
CA ALA A 309 -14.22 0.86 -5.17
C ALA A 309 -14.46 -0.11 -6.33
N GLU A 310 -15.45 -1.01 -6.22
CA GLU A 310 -15.91 -1.86 -7.31
C GLU A 310 -16.66 -1.07 -8.39
N GLU A 311 -17.50 -0.11 -7.99
CA GLU A 311 -18.28 0.71 -8.92
C GLU A 311 -17.36 1.46 -9.90
N PHE A 312 -16.24 1.97 -9.40
CA PHE A 312 -15.23 2.73 -10.13
C PHE A 312 -13.94 1.94 -10.39
N GLU A 313 -13.99 0.61 -10.44
CA GLU A 313 -12.81 -0.22 -10.74
C GLU A 313 -12.19 0.18 -12.10
N GLY A 314 -10.89 0.47 -12.11
CA GLY A 314 -10.17 0.95 -13.30
C GLY A 314 -10.54 2.36 -13.78
N SER A 315 -11.53 3.01 -13.16
CA SER A 315 -11.95 4.37 -13.52
C SER A 315 -10.95 5.41 -13.00
N PRO A 316 -10.70 6.48 -13.76
CA PRO A 316 -9.99 7.65 -13.25
C PRO A 316 -10.70 8.40 -12.11
N LEU A 317 -11.97 8.08 -11.80
CA LEU A 317 -12.72 8.66 -10.66
C LEU A 317 -12.66 7.83 -9.38
N ALA A 318 -11.92 6.71 -9.34
CA ALA A 318 -11.77 5.88 -8.14
C ALA A 318 -11.28 6.69 -6.92
N LEU A 319 -11.78 6.35 -5.73
CA LEU A 319 -11.42 6.96 -4.45
C LEU A 319 -10.03 6.50 -3.97
N SER A 320 -8.98 6.93 -4.68
CA SER A 320 -7.58 6.55 -4.46
C SER A 320 -6.64 7.74 -4.52
N THR A 321 -5.70 7.81 -3.56
CA THR A 321 -4.60 8.78 -3.55
C THR A 321 -3.46 8.40 -4.51
N ARG A 322 -3.42 7.15 -5.00
CA ARG A 322 -2.36 6.60 -5.89
C ARG A 322 -2.52 6.98 -7.37
N VAL A 323 -3.15 8.12 -7.66
CA VAL A 323 -3.34 8.63 -9.03
C VAL A 323 -2.16 9.52 -9.48
N PRO A 324 -1.70 9.46 -10.74
CA PRO A 324 -0.63 10.33 -11.25
C PRO A 324 -0.99 11.82 -11.28
N ASP A 325 -2.27 12.11 -11.54
CA ASP A 325 -2.83 13.46 -11.65
C ASP A 325 -2.79 14.21 -10.31
N VAL A 326 -2.09 15.34 -10.27
CA VAL A 326 -1.83 16.13 -9.05
C VAL A 326 -3.11 16.80 -8.52
N GLU A 327 -3.98 17.32 -9.39
CA GLU A 327 -5.21 18.00 -8.95
C GLU A 327 -6.24 16.98 -8.46
N LEU A 328 -6.33 15.83 -9.13
CA LEU A 328 -7.15 14.71 -8.65
C LEU A 328 -6.62 14.16 -7.32
N ARG A 329 -5.30 13.96 -7.19
CA ARG A 329 -4.70 13.53 -5.92
C ARG A 329 -5.00 14.52 -4.80
N ALA A 330 -4.97 15.84 -5.09
CA ALA A 330 -5.33 16.85 -4.11
C ALA A 330 -6.81 16.81 -3.72
N ILE A 331 -7.73 16.44 -4.62
CA ILE A 331 -9.14 16.18 -4.28
C ILE A 331 -9.23 14.98 -3.32
N GLN A 332 -8.62 13.85 -3.67
CA GLN A 332 -8.69 12.62 -2.88
C GLN A 332 -8.02 12.78 -1.51
N GLN A 333 -6.87 13.47 -1.42
CA GLN A 333 -6.21 13.78 -0.15
C GLN A 333 -7.11 14.57 0.79
N ARG A 334 -7.85 15.58 0.29
CA ARG A 334 -8.83 16.33 1.12
C ARG A 334 -9.92 15.43 1.70
N GLN A 335 -10.28 14.34 1.02
CA GLN A 335 -11.25 13.37 1.55
C GLN A 335 -10.61 12.41 2.55
N SER A 336 -9.38 11.95 2.31
CA SER A 336 -8.60 11.20 3.30
C SER A 336 -8.44 12.00 4.60
N ASP A 337 -8.13 13.29 4.52
CA ASP A 337 -7.99 14.17 5.68
C ASP A 337 -9.32 14.30 6.46
N ARG A 338 -10.46 14.43 5.77
CA ARG A 338 -11.80 14.43 6.36
C ARG A 338 -12.16 13.08 7.01
N LEU A 339 -11.79 11.96 6.40
CA LEU A 339 -11.98 10.63 6.96
C LEU A 339 -11.15 10.45 8.24
N ILE A 340 -9.91 10.92 8.25
CA ILE A 340 -9.07 10.98 9.46
C ILE A 340 -9.80 11.79 10.54
N ASP A 341 -10.25 13.02 10.24
CA ASP A 341 -10.94 13.87 11.22
C ASP A 341 -12.21 13.21 11.80
N ALA A 342 -13.02 12.55 10.96
CA ALA A 342 -14.21 11.83 11.40
C ALA A 342 -13.89 10.62 12.29
N LEU A 343 -12.85 9.84 11.93
CA LEU A 343 -12.39 8.71 12.71
C LEU A 343 -11.77 9.15 14.05
N MET A 344 -10.95 10.22 14.05
CA MET A 344 -10.40 10.80 15.28
C MET A 344 -11.51 11.31 16.21
N LEU A 345 -12.54 11.97 15.67
CA LEU A 345 -13.69 12.41 16.47
C LEU A 345 -14.46 11.22 17.07
N GLU A 346 -14.63 10.12 16.33
CA GLU A 346 -15.31 8.93 16.83
C GLU A 346 -14.46 8.14 17.84
N ILE A 347 -13.16 7.98 17.60
CA ILE A 347 -12.24 7.18 18.41
C ILE A 347 -11.84 7.94 19.69
N ASN A 348 -11.46 9.22 19.57
CA ASN A 348 -10.86 10.00 20.65
C ASN A 348 -11.81 11.06 21.23
N GLY A 349 -12.97 11.33 20.61
CA GLY A 349 -13.88 12.39 21.04
C GLY A 349 -13.41 13.80 20.65
N GLY A 350 -12.40 13.92 19.78
CA GLY A 350 -11.79 15.18 19.36
C GLY A 350 -10.63 14.94 18.38
N ALA A 351 -9.70 15.89 18.27
CA ALA A 351 -8.56 15.78 17.34
C ALA A 351 -7.58 14.63 17.65
N GLY A 352 -7.60 14.12 18.89
CA GLY A 352 -6.69 13.08 19.38
C GLY A 352 -5.22 13.50 19.45
N THR A 353 -4.31 12.52 19.60
CA THR A 353 -2.87 12.75 19.64
C THR A 353 -2.25 12.69 18.24
N PRO A 354 -1.09 13.32 17.99
CA PRO A 354 -0.37 13.17 16.71
C PRO A 354 -0.07 11.71 16.36
N LEU A 355 0.25 10.88 17.38
CA LEU A 355 0.44 9.44 17.22
C LEU A 355 -0.83 8.75 16.73
N ALA A 356 -1.96 8.96 17.41
CA ALA A 356 -3.25 8.38 17.02
C ALA A 356 -3.69 8.82 15.61
N ARG A 357 -3.53 10.11 15.29
CA ARG A 357 -3.83 10.66 13.96
C ARG A 357 -2.97 10.02 12.86
N THR A 358 -1.67 9.86 13.12
CA THR A 358 -0.73 9.20 12.19
C THR A 358 -1.08 7.74 11.99
N ALA A 359 -1.48 7.05 13.07
CA ALA A 359 -1.89 5.66 13.04
C ALA A 359 -3.18 5.45 12.21
N VAL A 360 -4.19 6.31 12.39
CA VAL A 360 -5.43 6.30 11.57
C VAL A 360 -5.16 6.63 10.10
N ALA A 361 -4.27 7.59 9.81
CA ALA A 361 -3.85 7.90 8.45
C ALA A 361 -3.15 6.69 7.78
N GLY A 362 -2.26 6.01 8.51
CA GLY A 362 -1.60 4.78 8.06
C GLY A 362 -2.60 3.64 7.82
N TRP A 363 -3.62 3.51 8.67
CA TRP A 363 -4.69 2.52 8.46
C TRP A 363 -5.53 2.82 7.21
N LEU A 364 -5.87 4.08 6.92
CA LEU A 364 -6.56 4.43 5.67
C LEU A 364 -5.70 4.15 4.42
N ALA A 365 -4.39 4.39 4.48
CA ALA A 365 -3.47 4.03 3.39
C ALA A 365 -3.36 2.51 3.19
N PHE A 366 -3.48 1.72 4.28
CA PHE A 366 -3.62 0.27 4.25
C PHE A 366 -4.95 -0.16 3.63
N VAL A 367 -6.09 0.42 4.04
CA VAL A 367 -7.41 0.18 3.44
C VAL A 367 -7.36 0.38 1.93
N GLU A 368 -6.88 1.54 1.48
CA GLU A 368 -6.80 1.86 0.04
C GLU A 368 -5.88 0.86 -0.69
N GLY A 369 -4.75 0.46 -0.08
CA GLY A 369 -3.79 -0.47 -0.68
C GLY A 369 -4.32 -1.89 -0.81
N THR A 370 -4.91 -2.42 0.27
CA THR A 370 -5.47 -3.76 0.33
C THR A 370 -6.70 -3.89 -0.58
N VAL A 371 -7.54 -2.86 -0.68
CA VAL A 371 -8.67 -2.84 -1.63
C VAL A 371 -8.19 -2.75 -3.08
N THR A 372 -7.15 -1.97 -3.37
CA THR A 372 -6.54 -1.92 -4.72
C THR A 372 -6.01 -3.29 -5.15
N GLU A 373 -5.30 -3.99 -4.26
CA GLU A 373 -4.79 -5.35 -4.54
C GLU A 373 -5.92 -6.37 -4.66
N TRP A 374 -6.95 -6.29 -3.80
CA TRP A 374 -8.12 -7.15 -3.88
C TRP A 374 -8.88 -7.00 -5.18
N LEU A 375 -9.12 -5.76 -5.68
CA LEU A 375 -9.73 -5.55 -6.99
C LEU A 375 -8.91 -6.24 -8.10
N ARG A 376 -7.58 -6.17 -8.00
CA ARG A 376 -6.63 -6.73 -8.98
C ARG A 376 -6.58 -8.26 -9.00
N THR A 377 -6.71 -8.95 -7.86
CA THR A 377 -6.58 -10.42 -7.80
C THR A 377 -7.88 -11.16 -7.53
N ARG A 378 -8.77 -10.56 -6.74
CA ARG A 378 -10.01 -11.16 -6.21
C ARG A 378 -9.79 -12.43 -5.38
N ASP A 379 -8.60 -12.62 -4.81
CA ASP A 379 -8.23 -13.82 -4.02
C ASP A 379 -8.97 -13.92 -2.67
N LEU A 380 -9.42 -12.79 -2.11
CA LEU A 380 -10.17 -12.73 -0.85
C LEU A 380 -11.67 -12.57 -1.12
N SER A 381 -12.50 -13.23 -0.33
CA SER A 381 -13.92 -12.86 -0.25
C SER A 381 -14.09 -11.46 0.35
N ARG A 382 -15.20 -10.79 0.01
CA ARG A 382 -15.53 -9.47 0.57
C ARG A 382 -15.61 -9.47 2.10
N VAL A 383 -16.05 -10.59 2.69
CA VAL A 383 -16.13 -10.78 4.14
C VAL A 383 -14.74 -10.80 4.76
N GLN A 384 -13.83 -11.66 4.27
CA GLN A 384 -12.45 -11.74 4.75
C GLN A 384 -11.70 -10.41 4.60
N LEU A 385 -11.90 -9.72 3.48
CA LEU A 385 -11.34 -8.38 3.27
C LEU A 385 -11.85 -7.40 4.34
N ARG A 386 -13.16 -7.31 4.53
CA ARG A 386 -13.77 -6.41 5.52
C ARG A 386 -13.31 -6.72 6.94
N GLU A 387 -13.20 -8.00 7.30
CA GLU A 387 -12.67 -8.45 8.60
C GLU A 387 -11.22 -8.03 8.80
N LEU A 388 -10.35 -8.20 7.78
CA LEU A 388 -8.97 -7.71 7.79
C LEU A 388 -8.89 -6.18 7.97
N LEU A 389 -9.76 -5.42 7.29
CA LEU A 389 -9.81 -3.96 7.43
C LEU A 389 -10.29 -3.53 8.83
N VAL A 390 -11.27 -4.21 9.42
CA VAL A 390 -11.74 -3.93 10.80
C VAL A 390 -10.68 -4.34 11.82
N ALA A 391 -10.16 -5.57 11.74
CA ALA A 391 -9.17 -6.09 12.69
C ALA A 391 -7.88 -5.27 12.69
N SER A 392 -7.44 -4.80 11.52
CA SER A 392 -6.28 -3.90 11.43
C SER A 392 -6.51 -2.56 12.12
N LEU A 393 -7.73 -1.98 12.09
CA LEU A 393 -8.02 -0.75 12.86
C LEU A 393 -7.93 -0.98 14.37
N PHE A 394 -8.48 -2.09 14.85
CA PHE A 394 -8.38 -2.47 16.26
C PHE A 394 -6.93 -2.72 16.69
N ALA A 395 -6.14 -3.43 15.87
CA ALA A 395 -4.70 -3.64 16.11
C ALA A 395 -3.92 -2.31 16.12
N THR A 396 -4.24 -1.39 15.21
CA THR A 396 -3.68 -0.03 15.17
C THR A 396 -4.04 0.74 16.46
N GLY A 397 -5.29 0.68 16.92
CA GLY A 397 -5.72 1.30 18.19
C GLY A 397 -5.01 0.72 19.41
N GLN A 398 -4.84 -0.60 19.48
CA GLN A 398 -4.07 -1.27 20.54
C GLN A 398 -2.59 -0.87 20.54
N ALA A 399 -1.97 -0.74 19.36
CA ALA A 399 -0.60 -0.24 19.24
C ALA A 399 -0.47 1.20 19.76
N VAL A 400 -1.42 2.09 19.43
CA VAL A 400 -1.45 3.47 19.96
C VAL A 400 -1.59 3.48 21.49
N LEU A 401 -2.51 2.71 22.05
CA LEU A 401 -2.72 2.64 23.51
C LEU A 401 -1.55 1.99 24.25
N THR A 402 -0.81 1.09 23.60
CA THR A 402 0.42 0.50 24.16
C THR A 402 1.57 1.50 24.21
N LEU A 403 1.67 2.39 23.22
CA LEU A 403 2.72 3.39 23.10
C LEU A 403 2.43 4.70 23.85
N ALA A 404 1.15 5.05 23.99
CA ALA A 404 0.65 6.24 24.68
C ALA A 404 -0.65 5.90 25.44
N PRO A 405 -0.57 5.24 26.62
CA PRO A 405 -1.74 4.82 27.41
C PRO A 405 -2.66 5.97 27.85
N GLU A 406 -2.14 7.20 27.89
CA GLU A 406 -2.86 8.43 28.16
C GLU A 406 -3.68 8.96 26.95
N THR A 407 -3.62 8.28 25.79
CA THR A 407 -4.39 8.66 24.60
C THR A 407 -5.89 8.67 24.93
N PRO A 408 -6.59 9.82 24.80
CA PRO A 408 -8.00 9.90 25.17
C PRO A 408 -8.85 9.05 24.22
N LEU A 409 -9.79 8.28 24.79
CA LEU A 409 -10.78 7.52 24.04
C LEU A 409 -12.18 8.09 24.30
N SER A 410 -13.03 8.10 23.28
CA SER A 410 -14.44 8.43 23.43
C SER A 410 -15.17 7.30 24.16
N SER A 411 -16.28 7.62 24.83
CA SER A 411 -17.14 6.60 25.45
C SER A 411 -17.65 5.57 24.45
N ARG A 412 -17.77 5.93 23.16
CA ARG A 412 -18.16 5.00 22.08
C ARG A 412 -17.03 4.04 21.71
N ALA A 413 -15.79 4.52 21.66
CA ALA A 413 -14.61 3.69 21.42
C ALA A 413 -14.35 2.74 22.60
N ILE A 414 -14.49 3.23 23.83
CA ILE A 414 -14.43 2.40 25.04
C ILE A 414 -15.51 1.32 25.00
N SER A 415 -16.76 1.67 24.69
CA SER A 415 -17.84 0.68 24.53
C SER A 415 -17.53 -0.36 23.46
N ALA A 416 -16.96 0.04 22.32
CA ALA A 416 -16.57 -0.87 21.24
C ALA A 416 -15.38 -1.79 21.57
N LEU A 417 -14.52 -1.39 22.53
CA LEU A 417 -13.40 -2.21 23.01
C LEU A 417 -13.80 -3.17 24.14
N LEU A 418 -14.79 -2.79 24.96
CA LEU A 418 -15.29 -3.61 26.07
C LEU A 418 -16.35 -4.63 25.63
N ASP A 419 -17.18 -4.29 24.65
CA ASP A 419 -18.24 -5.17 24.14
C ASP A 419 -17.69 -6.15 23.09
N ARG A 420 -17.16 -7.28 23.58
CA ARG A 420 -16.66 -8.37 22.71
C ARG A 420 -17.74 -8.99 21.82
N SER A 421 -19.04 -8.81 22.10
CA SER A 421 -20.13 -9.35 21.26
C SER A 421 -20.33 -8.58 19.94
N GLN A 422 -19.67 -7.42 19.77
CA GLN A 422 -19.69 -6.64 18.53
C GLN A 422 -18.67 -7.14 17.50
N LEU A 423 -17.74 -8.00 17.91
CA LEU A 423 -16.95 -8.85 17.02
C LEU A 423 -17.77 -10.13 16.75
N PRO A 424 -17.66 -10.75 15.56
CA PRO A 424 -18.44 -11.96 15.25
C PRO A 424 -17.99 -13.13 16.13
N THR A 425 -18.69 -13.34 17.24
CA THR A 425 -18.54 -14.49 18.14
C THR A 425 -19.90 -14.92 18.69
N GLU A 426 -20.42 -16.03 18.15
CA GLU A 426 -21.33 -17.02 18.74
C GLU A 426 -21.37 -18.16 17.68
N THR A 427 -21.15 -19.45 17.93
CA THR A 427 -21.53 -20.31 19.07
C THR A 427 -22.94 -20.06 19.55
N THR A 428 -23.90 -20.24 18.64
CA THR A 428 -25.25 -20.66 19.01
C THR A 428 -25.25 -22.19 19.09
N GLU A 429 -25.77 -22.71 20.20
CA GLU A 429 -26.04 -24.14 20.39
C GLU A 429 -27.01 -24.65 19.31
N TYR A 430 -26.79 -25.86 18.82
CA TYR A 430 -27.82 -26.63 18.12
C TYR A 430 -28.11 -27.88 18.95
N ASP A 431 -29.35 -27.94 19.46
CA ASP A 431 -29.93 -29.14 20.04
C ASP A 431 -30.16 -30.23 18.97
N GLU A 432 -30.03 -31.47 19.45
CA GLU A 432 -30.30 -32.80 18.84
C GLU A 432 -29.12 -33.57 18.19
#